data_AF-A0A4Q3W7U7-F1
#
_entry.id   AF-A0A4Q3W7U7-F1
#
_cell.length_a   1.000
_cell.length_b   1.000
_cell.length_c   1.000
_cell.angle_alpha   90.00
_cell.angle_beta   90.00
_cell.angle_gamma   90.00
#
_symmetry.space_group_name_H-M   'P 1'
#
loop_
_entity.id
_entity.type
_entity.pdbx_description
1 polymer ?
#
loop_
_entity_poly.entity_id
_entity_poly.type
_entity_poly.pdbx_seq_one_letter_code
_entity_poly.pdbx_strand_id
1 'polypeptide(L)' 'MDRLNSEASLEQLRSALNDIDRELVDIDGKKLKPSQCYRLETDPAHVLFNTNCPDSLKERIQALMTKYLPHDENSTS' A
#
# COMPACT_ATOMS: atom_id res chain seq x y z
N MET A 1 -3.44 6.57 -23.43
CA MET A 1 -2.32 5.62 -23.33
C MET A 1 -1.95 5.47 -21.84
N ASP A 2 -2.84 4.88 -21.04
CA ASP A 2 -2.82 5.06 -19.58
C ASP A 2 -2.54 3.75 -18.81
N ARG A 3 -2.54 2.61 -19.52
CA ARG A 3 -2.33 1.29 -18.89
C ARG A 3 -0.86 0.98 -18.58
N LEU A 4 0.07 1.41 -19.44
CA LEU A 4 1.51 1.14 -19.24
C LEU A 4 2.10 1.90 -18.03
N ASN A 5 1.55 3.07 -17.69
CA ASN A 5 2.01 3.84 -16.53
C ASN A 5 1.57 3.18 -15.21
N SER A 6 0.37 2.59 -15.20
CA SER A 6 -0.17 1.86 -14.05
C SER A 6 0.62 0.59 -13.71
N GLU A 7 1.08 -0.17 -14.70
CA GLU A 7 1.84 -1.42 -14.44
C GLU A 7 3.20 -1.15 -13.80
N ALA A 8 3.98 -0.21 -14.35
CA ALA A 8 5.27 0.18 -13.77
C ALA A 8 5.11 0.75 -12.35
N SER A 9 4.06 1.55 -12.13
CA SER A 9 3.76 2.13 -10.83
C SER A 9 3.33 1.07 -9.80
N LEU A 10 2.57 0.05 -10.23
CA LEU A 10 2.21 -1.10 -9.39
C LEU A 10 3.43 -1.94 -9.02
N GLU A 11 4.38 -2.14 -9.94
CA GLU A 11 5.63 -2.84 -9.64
C GLU A 11 6.47 -2.07 -8.62
N GLN A 12 6.58 -0.75 -8.76
CA GLN A 12 7.28 0.10 -7.79
C GLN A 12 6.59 0.09 -6.42
N LEU A 13 5.26 0.14 -6.39
CA LEU A 13 4.48 0.01 -5.15
C LEU A 13 4.73 -1.35 -4.49
N ARG A 14 4.70 -2.45 -5.24
CA ARG A 14 4.99 -3.80 -4.72
C ARG A 14 6.40 -3.89 -4.15
N SER A 15 7.38 -3.28 -4.82
CA SER A 15 8.76 -3.23 -4.34
C SER A 15 8.87 -2.46 -3.02
N ALA A 16 8.25 -1.28 -2.92
CA ALA A 16 8.23 -0.47 -1.70
C ALA A 16 7.51 -1.18 -0.54
N LEU A 17 6.40 -1.87 -0.81
CA LEU A 17 5.68 -2.67 0.17
C LEU A 17 6.51 -3.88 0.66
N ASN A 18 7.27 -4.52 -0.23
CA ASN A 18 8.19 -5.60 0.14
C ASN A 18 9.34 -5.09 1.03
N ASP A 19 9.83 -3.87 0.78
CA ASP A 19 10.84 -3.26 1.65
C ASP A 19 10.32 -3.03 3.07
N ILE A 20 9.08 -2.52 3.20
CA ILE A 20 8.40 -2.43 4.50
C ILE A 20 8.28 -3.81 5.15
N ASP A 21 7.98 -4.86 4.39
CA ASP A 21 7.84 -6.23 4.90
C ASP A 21 9.13 -6.84 5.48
N ARG A 22 10.29 -6.22 5.21
CA ARG A 22 11.57 -6.58 5.84
C ARG A 22 11.65 -6.14 7.30
N GLU A 23 10.85 -5.16 7.68
CA GLU A 23 10.73 -4.68 9.06
C GLU A 23 9.65 -5.49 9.78
N LEU A 24 9.99 -6.13 10.90
CA LEU A 24 8.99 -6.75 11.76
C LEU A 24 8.26 -5.66 12.53
N VAL A 25 6.94 -5.67 12.47
CA VAL A 25 6.08 -4.78 13.27
C VAL A 25 5.53 -5.53 14.47
N ASP A 26 5.43 -4.84 15.60
CA ASP A 26 4.72 -5.37 16.76
C ASP A 26 3.22 -5.10 16.61
N ILE A 27 2.44 -6.18 16.62
CA ILE A 27 0.98 -6.13 16.57
C ILE A 27 0.49 -6.98 17.73
N ASP A 28 -0.09 -6.35 18.75
CA ASP A 28 -0.61 -7.03 19.93
C ASP A 28 0.45 -7.89 20.65
N GLY A 29 1.70 -7.38 20.74
CA GLY A 29 2.83 -8.11 21.34
C GLY A 29 3.40 -9.24 20.49
N LYS A 30 2.94 -9.38 19.24
CA LYS A 30 3.48 -10.34 18.26
C LYS A 30 4.25 -9.60 17.19
N LYS A 31 5.49 -10.06 16.95
CA LYS A 31 6.28 -9.62 15.81
C LYS A 31 5.77 -10.27 14.54
N LEU A 32 5.09 -9.51 13.71
CA LEU A 32 4.52 -9.96 12.46
C LEU A 32 5.12 -9.19 11.29
N LYS A 33 5.01 -9.80 10.12
CA LYS A 33 5.29 -9.12 8.86
C LYS A 33 4.15 -8.14 8.55
N PRO A 34 4.44 -6.90 8.15
CA PRO A 34 3.45 -5.93 7.70
C PRO A 34 2.41 -6.49 6.74
N SER A 35 2.83 -7.29 5.76
CA SER A 35 1.93 -7.94 4.78
C SER A 35 0.87 -8.86 5.40
N GLN A 36 1.00 -9.23 6.68
CA GLN A 36 -0.01 -10.01 7.39
C GLN A 36 -1.18 -9.16 7.92
N CYS A 37 -1.07 -7.83 7.94
CA CYS A 37 -2.15 -6.95 8.40
C CYS A 37 -2.79 -6.10 7.31
N TYR A 38 -2.37 -6.22 6.05
CA TYR A 38 -3.03 -5.57 4.92
C TYR A 38 -3.11 -6.46 3.69
N ARG A 39 -4.03 -6.14 2.78
CA ARG A 39 -4.16 -6.73 1.45
C ARG A 39 -4.25 -5.63 0.42
N LEU A 40 -3.44 -5.70 -0.64
CA LEU A 40 -3.54 -4.84 -1.81
C LEU A 40 -4.49 -5.50 -2.83
N GLU A 41 -5.54 -4.79 -3.23
CA GLU A 41 -6.40 -5.13 -4.35
C GLU A 41 -6.06 -4.20 -5.52
N THR A 42 -6.10 -4.72 -6.75
CA THR A 42 -5.65 -3.98 -7.96
C THR A 42 -6.77 -3.62 -8.92
N ASP A 43 -8.03 -3.97 -8.62
CA ASP A 43 -9.19 -3.71 -9.47
C ASP A 43 -10.44 -3.38 -8.62
N PRO A 44 -10.69 -2.10 -8.26
CA PRO A 44 -9.80 -0.93 -8.39
C PRO A 44 -8.60 -1.00 -7.43
N ALA A 45 -7.54 -0.23 -7.69
CA ALA A 45 -6.34 -0.28 -6.84
C ALA A 45 -6.58 0.35 -5.45
N HIS A 46 -6.67 -0.47 -4.41
CA HIS A 46 -6.91 -0.04 -3.03
C HIS A 46 -6.29 -1.01 -2.01
N VAL A 47 -6.12 -0.56 -0.76
CA VAL A 47 -5.62 -1.40 0.33
C VAL A 47 -6.68 -1.63 1.38
N LEU A 48 -6.81 -2.87 1.83
CA LEU A 48 -7.64 -3.27 2.96
C LEU A 48 -6.74 -3.56 4.15
N PHE A 49 -7.05 -2.96 5.29
CA PHE A 49 -6.33 -3.17 6.55
C PHE A 49 -7.14 -4.07 7.48
N ASN A 50 -6.46 -4.97 8.17
CA ASN A 50 -7.04 -5.75 9.25
C ASN A 50 -7.26 -4.86 10.49
N THR A 51 -8.21 -5.22 11.35
CA THR A 51 -8.62 -4.39 12.51
C THR A 51 -7.46 -4.06 13.45
N ASN A 52 -6.50 -4.98 13.60
CA ASN A 52 -5.34 -4.83 14.48
C ASN A 52 -4.11 -4.22 13.79
N CYS A 53 -4.22 -3.76 12.54
CA CYS A 53 -3.06 -3.18 11.84
C CYS A 53 -2.72 -1.82 12.50
N PRO A 54 -1.45 -1.58 12.89
CA PRO A 54 -1.06 -0.39 13.63
C PRO A 54 -1.18 0.86 12.75
N ASP A 55 -1.63 1.97 13.32
CA ASP A 55 -1.92 3.18 12.54
C ASP A 55 -0.68 3.74 11.83
N SER A 56 0.49 3.68 12.48
CA SER A 56 1.76 4.07 11.84
C SER A 56 2.08 3.24 10.59
N LEU A 57 1.65 1.98 10.52
CA LEU A 57 1.82 1.15 9.32
C LEU A 57 0.77 1.50 8.25
N LYS A 58 -0.47 1.78 8.66
CA LYS A 58 -1.52 2.26 7.73
C LYS A 58 -1.09 3.56 7.05
N GLU A 59 -0.60 4.53 7.82
CA GLU A 59 -0.11 5.82 7.31
C GLU A 59 1.04 5.65 6.31
N ARG A 60 2.02 4.78 6.61
CA ARG A 60 3.12 4.48 5.69
C ARG A 60 2.62 3.87 4.38
N ILE A 61 1.71 2.89 4.46
CA ILE A 61 1.16 2.22 3.27
C ILE A 61 0.32 3.19 2.44
N GLN A 62 -0.53 3.99 3.08
CA GLN A 62 -1.31 5.02 2.40
C GLN A 62 -0.42 6.05 1.70
N ALA A 63 0.67 6.50 2.33
CA ALA A 63 1.63 7.40 1.70
C ALA A 63 2.29 6.77 0.46
N LEU A 64 2.60 5.48 0.48
CA LEU A 64 3.09 4.75 -0.70
C LEU A 64 2.01 4.68 -1.79
N MET A 65 0.77 4.37 -1.42
CA MET A 65 -0.34 4.33 -2.37
C MET A 65 -0.55 5.67 -3.05
N THR A 66 -0.62 6.78 -2.31
CA THR A 66 -0.75 8.12 -2.90
C THR A 66 0.43 8.48 -3.80
N LYS A 67 1.63 8.01 -3.47
CA LYS A 67 2.85 8.29 -4.24
C LYS A 67 2.88 7.56 -5.59
N TYR A 68 2.49 6.28 -5.61
CA TYR A 68 2.60 5.44 -6.81
C TYR A 68 1.28 5.30 -7.57
N LEU A 69 0.15 5.48 -6.90
CA LEU A 69 -1.18 5.49 -7.48
C LEU A 69 -1.84 6.82 -7.13
N PRO A 70 -1.35 7.95 -7.68
CA PRO A 70 -2.05 9.20 -7.55
C PRO A 70 -3.45 8.98 -8.13
N HIS A 71 -4.46 9.08 -7.27
CA HIS A 71 -5.83 9.13 -7.75
C HIS A 71 -5.90 10.39 -8.61
N ASP A 72 -6.13 10.22 -9.91
CA ASP A 72 -6.21 11.32 -10.87
C ASP A 72 -7.50 12.10 -10.58
N GLU A 73 -7.49 12.91 -9.53
CA GLU A 73 -8.47 13.97 -9.28
C GLU A 73 -8.18 15.14 -10.24
N ASN A 74 -8.02 14.86 -11.53
CA ASN A 74 -8.01 15.87 -12.59
C ASN A 74 -9.09 15.54 -13.61
N SER A 75 -10.33 15.49 -13.13
CA SER A 75 -11.51 15.71 -13.96
C SER A 75 -12.33 16.79 -13.27
N THR A 76 -12.59 17.88 -13.98
CA THR A 76 -13.46 19.03 -13.67
C THR A 76 -12.83 20.21 -12.91
N SER A 77 -12.31 21.17 -13.67
CA SER A 77 -12.98 22.48 -13.86
C SER A 77 -12.49 23.17 -15.13
#